data_AF-A0A3R7TRM4-F1
#
_entry.id   AF-A0A3R7TRM4-F1
#
_cell.length_a   1.000
_cell.length_b   1.000
_cell.length_c   1.000
_cell.angle_alpha   90.00
_cell.angle_beta   90.00
_cell.angle_gamma   90.00
#
_symmetry.space_group_name_H-M   'P 1'
#
loop_
_entity.id
_entity.type
_entity.pdbx_description
1 polymer ?
#
loop_
_entity_poly.entity_id
_entity_poly.type
_entity_poly.pdbx_seq_one_letter_code
_entity_poly.pdbx_strand_id
1 'polypeptide(L)'
;MSKEVKEFFSTYSDFVTKVTSEPSLDLEALKTSLKNIDEKSPIESARLLTAALGLGSESGEFVEIVKKMFLQGKPPSEDNIFHMKRELGDIMWYWITACAALKLDPFEVISENQQKLEARYGEKFAVQRSEIRKEGDL
;
A
#
# COMPACT_ATOMS: atom_id res chain seq x y z
N MET A 1 -3.08 37.42 -11.60
CA MET A 1 -4.11 36.42 -11.98
C MET A 1 -5.36 37.18 -12.38
N SER A 2 -5.90 36.96 -13.58
CA SER A 2 -7.07 37.73 -14.06
C SER A 2 -8.34 37.39 -13.26
N LYS A 3 -9.36 38.26 -13.34
CA LYS A 3 -10.65 38.05 -12.68
C LYS A 3 -11.31 36.75 -13.16
N GLU A 4 -11.21 36.43 -14.45
CA GLU A 4 -11.78 35.20 -15.00
C GLU A 4 -11.15 33.93 -14.40
N VAL A 5 -9.82 33.93 -14.16
CA VAL A 5 -9.14 32.77 -13.55
C VAL A 5 -9.63 32.54 -12.11
N LYS A 6 -9.88 33.61 -11.35
CA LYS A 6 -10.44 33.49 -9.99
C LYS A 6 -11.87 32.95 -10.01
N GLU A 7 -12.70 33.43 -10.92
CA GLU A 7 -14.09 32.96 -11.09
C GLU A 7 -14.13 31.48 -11.50
N PHE A 8 -13.22 31.06 -12.39
CA PHE A 8 -13.05 29.66 -12.77
C PHE A 8 -12.73 28.79 -11.56
N PHE A 9 -11.67 29.11 -10.79
CA PHE A 9 -11.27 28.27 -9.65
C PHE A 9 -12.31 28.27 -8.53
N SER A 10 -13.08 29.35 -8.35
CA SER A 10 -14.22 29.35 -7.43
C SER A 10 -15.29 28.35 -7.88
N THR A 11 -15.72 28.44 -9.14
CA THR A 11 -16.73 27.55 -9.73
C THR A 11 -16.27 26.09 -9.67
N TYR A 12 -15.01 25.84 -9.99
CA TYR A 12 -14.43 24.50 -9.94
C TYR A 12 -14.34 23.96 -8.51
N SER A 13 -13.96 24.79 -7.53
CA SER A 13 -13.92 24.39 -6.11
C SER A 13 -15.30 24.01 -5.59
N ASP A 14 -16.33 24.77 -5.96
CA ASP A 14 -17.72 24.45 -5.62
C ASP A 14 -18.17 23.14 -6.25
N PHE A 15 -17.81 22.91 -7.52
CA PHE A 15 -18.09 21.65 -8.20
C PHE A 15 -17.41 20.47 -7.51
N VAL A 16 -16.09 20.57 -7.23
CA VAL A 16 -15.33 19.54 -6.51
C VAL A 16 -15.97 19.22 -5.17
N THR A 17 -16.38 20.24 -4.41
CA THR A 17 -17.06 20.06 -3.13
C THR A 17 -18.37 19.30 -3.29
N LYS A 18 -19.21 19.67 -4.26
CA LYS A 18 -20.50 19.01 -4.53
C LYS A 18 -20.36 17.54 -4.95
N VAL A 19 -19.26 17.17 -5.60
CA VAL A 19 -19.02 15.79 -6.03
C VAL A 19 -18.16 14.97 -5.07
N THR A 20 -17.64 15.59 -4.01
CA THR A 20 -16.87 14.89 -2.97
C THR A 20 -17.83 14.22 -1.99
N SER A 21 -17.57 12.95 -1.63
CA SER A 21 -18.45 12.21 -0.73
C SER A 21 -18.50 12.82 0.67
N GLU A 22 -19.65 12.73 1.32
CA GLU A 22 -19.88 13.28 2.66
C GLU A 22 -18.85 12.78 3.71
N PRO A 23 -18.48 11.48 3.80
CA PRO A 23 -17.43 11.02 4.71
C PRO A 23 -16.03 11.59 4.43
N SER A 24 -15.81 12.24 3.29
CA SER A 24 -14.56 12.93 2.96
C SER A 24 -14.58 14.42 3.30
N LEU A 25 -15.77 14.98 3.61
CA LEU A 25 -15.96 16.40 3.96
C LEU A 25 -16.34 16.59 5.42
N ASP A 26 -17.02 15.63 6.03
CA ASP A 26 -17.53 15.70 7.40
C ASP A 26 -16.97 14.59 8.29
N LEU A 27 -16.52 14.99 9.48
CA LEU A 27 -15.86 14.08 10.42
C LEU A 27 -16.82 13.08 11.06
N GLU A 28 -18.07 13.47 11.34
CA GLU A 28 -19.04 12.57 11.95
C GLU A 28 -19.56 11.53 10.94
N ALA A 29 -19.72 11.94 9.68
CA ALA A 29 -19.98 11.03 8.57
C ALA A 29 -18.81 10.05 8.37
N LEU A 30 -17.55 10.51 8.47
CA LEU A 30 -16.38 9.64 8.42
C LEU A 30 -16.39 8.61 9.56
N LYS A 31 -16.57 9.06 10.81
CA LYS A 31 -16.66 8.17 11.98
C LYS A 31 -17.76 7.13 11.81
N THR A 32 -18.93 7.55 11.32
CA THR A 32 -20.07 6.66 11.05
C THR A 32 -19.72 5.63 9.99
N SER A 33 -19.03 6.03 8.92
CA SER A 33 -18.57 5.12 7.87
C SER A 33 -17.58 4.07 8.40
N LEU A 34 -16.57 4.49 9.17
CA LEU A 34 -15.60 3.59 9.79
C LEU A 34 -16.28 2.58 10.73
N LYS A 35 -17.15 3.09 11.61
CA LYS A 35 -17.93 2.25 12.54
C LYS A 35 -18.79 1.22 11.79
N ASN A 36 -19.46 1.63 10.72
CA ASN A 36 -20.28 0.72 9.90
C ASN A 36 -19.45 -0.42 9.29
N ILE A 37 -18.20 -0.17 8.89
CA ILE A 37 -17.31 -1.20 8.36
C ILE A 37 -16.94 -2.20 9.46
N ASP A 38 -16.53 -1.70 10.63
CA ASP A 38 -16.13 -2.52 11.77
C ASP A 38 -17.31 -3.35 12.31
N GLU A 39 -18.55 -2.82 12.29
CA GLU A 39 -19.74 -3.53 12.75
C GLU A 39 -20.25 -4.59 11.76
N LYS A 40 -20.03 -4.40 10.46
CA LYS A 40 -20.60 -5.27 9.40
C LYS A 40 -19.61 -6.26 8.81
N SER A 41 -18.34 -6.21 9.22
CA SER A 41 -17.28 -7.03 8.65
C SER A 41 -16.18 -7.30 9.69
N PRO A 42 -15.33 -8.32 9.47
CA PRO A 42 -14.18 -8.56 10.34
C PRO A 42 -13.02 -7.58 10.13
N ILE A 43 -13.19 -6.59 9.23
CA ILE A 43 -12.15 -5.62 8.88
C ILE A 43 -11.91 -4.68 10.06
N GLU A 44 -10.63 -4.43 10.37
CA GLU A 44 -10.22 -3.39 11.31
C GLU A 44 -9.98 -2.08 10.55
N SER A 45 -11.01 -1.24 10.41
CA SER A 45 -11.00 -0.07 9.52
C SER A 45 -9.86 0.91 9.82
N ALA A 46 -9.58 1.20 11.09
CA ALA A 46 -8.50 2.09 11.50
C ALA A 46 -7.12 1.54 11.08
N ARG A 47 -6.89 0.23 11.28
CA ARG A 47 -5.64 -0.42 10.90
C ARG A 47 -5.49 -0.54 9.39
N LEU A 48 -6.60 -0.79 8.69
CA LEU A 48 -6.62 -0.81 7.22
C LEU A 48 -6.28 0.57 6.66
N LEU A 49 -6.79 1.65 7.25
CA LEU A 49 -6.45 3.02 6.86
C LEU A 49 -4.95 3.30 7.07
N THR A 50 -4.38 2.90 8.22
CA THR A 50 -2.93 2.97 8.45
C THR A 50 -2.15 2.22 7.38
N ALA A 51 -2.56 1.00 7.05
CA ALA A 51 -1.90 0.19 6.03
C ALA A 51 -1.97 0.83 4.64
N ALA A 52 -3.15 1.30 4.22
CA ALA A 52 -3.36 1.87 2.90
C ALA A 52 -2.55 3.16 2.68
N LEU A 53 -2.56 4.05 3.68
CA LEU A 53 -1.80 5.31 3.61
C LEU A 53 -0.29 5.05 3.64
N GLY A 54 0.17 4.15 4.50
CA GLY A 54 1.58 3.79 4.60
C GLY A 54 2.12 3.13 3.34
N LEU A 55 1.40 2.16 2.77
CA LEU A 55 1.78 1.53 1.50
C LEU A 55 1.99 2.58 0.39
N GLY A 56 1.10 3.56 0.30
CA GLY A 56 1.23 4.66 -0.66
C GLY A 56 2.44 5.56 -0.39
N SER A 57 2.68 5.91 0.88
CA SER A 57 3.81 6.74 1.31
C SER A 57 5.16 6.11 0.96
N GLU A 58 5.42 4.89 1.45
CA GLU A 58 6.73 4.24 1.30
C GLU A 58 6.99 3.79 -0.14
N SER A 59 5.94 3.44 -0.89
CA SER A 59 6.06 3.22 -2.34
C SER A 59 6.48 4.52 -3.05
N GLY A 60 5.98 5.67 -2.60
CA GLY A 60 6.37 6.98 -3.12
C GLY A 60 7.83 7.31 -2.83
N GLU A 61 8.31 7.02 -1.61
CA GLU A 61 9.71 7.20 -1.22
C GLU A 61 10.65 6.31 -2.05
N PHE A 62 10.30 5.02 -2.21
CA PHE A 62 11.02 4.11 -3.09
C PHE A 62 11.08 4.63 -4.54
N VAL A 63 9.94 5.05 -5.08
CA VAL A 63 9.83 5.62 -6.44
C VAL A 63 10.68 6.88 -6.56
N GLU A 64 10.77 7.72 -5.54
CA GLU A 64 11.59 8.94 -5.57
C GLU A 64 13.08 8.62 -5.79
N ILE A 65 13.59 7.58 -5.13
CA ILE A 65 14.99 7.12 -5.30
C ILE A 65 15.21 6.64 -6.74
N VAL A 66 14.33 5.77 -7.23
CA VAL A 66 14.37 5.24 -8.61
C VAL A 66 14.29 6.38 -9.63
N LYS A 67 13.34 7.31 -9.47
CA LYS A 67 13.15 8.48 -10.33
C LYS A 67 14.40 9.36 -10.39
N LYS A 68 15.04 9.63 -9.23
CA LYS A 68 16.28 10.40 -9.15
C LYS A 68 17.42 9.74 -9.92
N MET A 69 17.54 8.41 -9.83
CA MET A 69 18.58 7.67 -10.55
C MET A 69 18.34 7.68 -12.06
N PHE A 70 17.17 7.22 -12.50
CA PHE A 70 16.92 6.96 -13.91
C PHE A 70 16.48 8.20 -14.71
N LEU A 71 15.72 9.12 -14.10
CA LEU A 71 15.16 10.28 -14.81
C LEU A 71 15.92 11.59 -14.56
N GLN A 72 16.74 11.65 -13.50
CA GLN A 72 17.52 12.83 -13.15
C GLN A 72 19.04 12.58 -13.23
N GLY A 73 19.46 11.40 -13.68
CA GLY A 73 20.86 11.07 -13.95
C GLY A 73 21.75 10.97 -12.71
N LYS A 74 21.17 10.76 -11.51
CA LYS A 74 21.98 10.52 -10.32
C LYS A 74 22.65 9.14 -10.40
N PRO A 75 23.98 9.04 -10.22
CA PRO A 75 24.66 7.75 -10.28
C PRO A 75 24.17 6.84 -9.13
N PRO A 76 24.05 5.52 -9.38
CA PRO A 76 23.74 4.57 -8.31
C PRO A 76 24.87 4.55 -7.27
N SER A 77 24.49 4.46 -5.99
CA SER A 77 25.42 4.27 -4.87
C SER A 77 24.93 3.17 -3.90
N GLU A 78 25.82 2.71 -3.02
CA GLU A 78 25.45 1.80 -1.92
C GLU A 78 24.39 2.42 -1.00
N ASP A 79 24.46 3.74 -0.77
CA ASP A 79 23.45 4.48 -0.01
C ASP A 79 22.07 4.41 -0.69
N ASN A 80 22.01 4.47 -2.02
CA ASN A 80 20.73 4.32 -2.73
C ASN A 80 20.15 2.92 -2.54
N ILE A 81 20.99 1.87 -2.64
CA ILE A 81 20.55 0.49 -2.42
C ILE A 81 20.08 0.29 -0.98
N PHE A 82 20.83 0.82 0.00
CA PHE A 82 20.46 0.74 1.40
C PHE A 82 19.13 1.47 1.68
N HIS A 83 18.93 2.66 1.11
CA HIS A 83 17.69 3.40 1.26
C HIS A 83 16.52 2.66 0.62
N MET A 84 16.66 2.18 -0.63
CA MET A 84 15.62 1.36 -1.27
C MET A 84 15.28 0.10 -0.47
N LYS A 85 16.27 -0.55 0.15
CA LYS A 85 16.03 -1.70 1.04
C LYS A 85 15.18 -1.33 2.26
N ARG A 86 15.38 -0.15 2.84
CA ARG A 86 14.56 0.33 3.95
C ARG A 86 13.12 0.54 3.52
N GLU A 87 12.91 1.24 2.40
CA GLU A 87 11.57 1.47 1.86
C GLU A 87 10.86 0.15 1.53
N LEU A 88 11.57 -0.84 0.98
CA LEU A 88 11.01 -2.18 0.77
C LEU A 88 10.62 -2.87 2.10
N GLY A 89 11.39 -2.66 3.16
CA GLY A 89 11.07 -3.15 4.50
C GLY A 89 9.82 -2.50 5.08
N ASP A 90 9.70 -1.17 4.94
CA ASP A 90 8.55 -0.41 5.43
C ASP A 90 7.28 -0.72 4.61
N ILE A 91 7.41 -0.93 3.30
CA ILE A 91 6.34 -1.48 2.45
C ILE A 91 5.87 -2.85 2.97
N MET A 92 6.80 -3.76 3.29
CA MET A 92 6.44 -5.06 3.86
C MET A 92 5.74 -4.93 5.22
N TRP A 93 6.14 -3.97 6.05
CA TRP A 93 5.49 -3.69 7.33
C TRP A 93 4.03 -3.27 7.15
N TYR A 94 3.75 -2.34 6.24
CA TYR A 94 2.38 -1.93 5.95
C TYR A 94 1.58 -3.02 5.23
N TRP A 95 2.21 -3.84 4.39
CA TRP A 95 1.57 -4.99 3.76
C TRP A 95 1.11 -6.04 4.79
N ILE A 96 1.95 -6.37 5.78
CA ILE A 96 1.55 -7.22 6.91
C ILE A 96 0.44 -6.56 7.72
N THR A 97 0.50 -5.24 7.92
CA THR A 97 -0.55 -4.49 8.61
C THR A 97 -1.90 -4.57 7.87
N ALA A 98 -1.89 -4.54 6.53
CA ALA A 98 -3.08 -4.75 5.72
C ALA A 98 -3.64 -6.18 5.87
N CYS A 99 -2.78 -7.20 5.82
CA CYS A 99 -3.19 -8.60 6.01
C CYS A 99 -3.89 -8.78 7.37
N ALA A 100 -3.29 -8.25 8.43
CA ALA A 100 -3.85 -8.34 9.77
C ALA A 100 -5.17 -7.56 9.92
N ALA A 101 -5.29 -6.39 9.27
CA ALA A 101 -6.53 -5.61 9.26
C ALA A 101 -7.68 -6.35 8.55
N LEU A 102 -7.36 -7.18 7.56
CA LEU A 102 -8.31 -7.96 6.77
C LEU A 102 -8.52 -9.39 7.30
N LYS A 103 -7.84 -9.77 8.40
CA LYS A 103 -7.84 -11.13 8.96
C LYS A 103 -7.32 -12.20 8.00
N LEU A 104 -6.34 -11.84 7.17
CA LEU A 104 -5.69 -12.74 6.22
C LEU A 104 -4.39 -13.29 6.79
N ASP A 105 -4.08 -14.55 6.49
CA ASP A 105 -2.75 -15.11 6.67
C ASP A 105 -1.83 -14.62 5.53
N PRO A 106 -0.73 -13.90 5.84
CA PRO A 106 0.27 -13.51 4.85
C PRO A 106 0.75 -14.65 3.94
N PHE A 107 0.89 -15.86 4.48
CA PHE A 107 1.32 -17.02 3.70
C PHE A 107 0.31 -17.37 2.62
N GLU A 108 -0.98 -17.36 2.94
CA GLU A 108 -2.06 -17.62 1.98
C GLU A 108 -2.10 -16.53 0.89
N VAL A 109 -1.92 -15.26 1.25
CA VAL A 109 -1.91 -14.14 0.29
C VAL A 109 -0.79 -14.30 -0.74
N ILE A 110 0.42 -14.68 -0.30
CA ILE A 110 1.55 -14.93 -1.22
C ILE A 110 1.37 -16.24 -2.00
N SER A 111 0.84 -17.28 -1.37
CA SER A 111 0.58 -18.57 -2.03
C SER A 111 -0.44 -18.44 -3.16
N GLU A 112 -1.50 -17.65 -2.96
CA GLU A 112 -2.48 -17.34 -4.01
C GLU A 112 -1.82 -16.58 -5.18
N ASN A 113 -0.92 -15.63 -4.88
CA ASN A 113 -0.16 -14.95 -5.91
C ASN A 113 0.75 -15.90 -6.71
N GLN A 114 1.46 -16.79 -6.01
CA GLN A 114 2.29 -17.82 -6.61
C GLN A 114 1.47 -18.70 -7.54
N GLN A 115 0.40 -19.33 -7.07
CA GLN A 115 -0.45 -20.23 -7.87
C GLN A 115 -0.95 -19.55 -9.14
N LYS A 116 -1.37 -18.28 -9.02
CA LYS A 116 -1.79 -17.46 -10.17
C LYS A 116 -0.65 -17.22 -11.17
N LEU A 117 0.58 -16.98 -10.72
CA LEU A 117 1.74 -16.81 -11.59
C LEU A 117 2.15 -18.12 -12.26
N GLU A 118 2.16 -19.23 -11.52
CA GLU A 118 2.46 -20.56 -12.06
C GLU A 118 1.47 -20.97 -13.15
N ALA A 119 0.17 -20.73 -12.92
CA ALA A 119 -0.86 -20.96 -13.91
C ALA A 119 -0.70 -20.08 -15.15
N ARG A 120 -0.23 -18.84 -14.98
CA ARG A 120 -0.04 -17.86 -16.08
C ARG A 120 1.16 -18.20 -16.96
N TYR A 121 2.28 -18.61 -16.35
CA TYR A 121 3.55 -18.77 -17.06
C TYR A 121 3.95 -20.24 -17.28
N GLY A 122 3.23 -21.20 -16.70
CA GLY A 122 3.50 -22.63 -16.85
C GLY A 122 4.74 -23.12 -16.10
N GLU A 123 5.40 -22.25 -15.33
CA GLU A 123 6.54 -22.57 -14.49
C GLU A 123 6.08 -22.82 -13.06
N LYS A 124 6.52 -23.92 -12.44
CA LYS A 124 6.22 -24.22 -11.04
C LYS A 124 7.32 -23.70 -10.14
N PHE A 125 6.96 -22.95 -9.12
CA PHE A 125 7.87 -22.57 -8.06
C PHE A 125 8.06 -23.76 -7.11
N ALA A 126 9.14 -24.51 -7.33
CA ALA A 126 9.52 -25.63 -6.46
C ALA A 126 10.12 -25.08 -5.16
N VAL A 127 9.30 -24.97 -4.10
CA VAL A 127 9.80 -24.74 -2.75
C VAL A 127 10.52 -26.00 -2.29
N GLN A 128 11.85 -26.03 -2.34
CA GLN A 128 12.59 -26.96 -1.48
C GLN A 128 12.30 -26.54 -0.04
N ARG A 129 11.42 -27.30 0.64
CA ARG A 129 11.06 -27.04 2.04
C ARG A 129 12.33 -26.95 2.87
N SER A 130 12.57 -25.82 3.52
CA SER A 130 13.62 -25.61 4.52
C SER A 130 13.36 -26.40 5.83
N GLU A 131 12.57 -27.47 5.77
CA GLU A 131 12.36 -28.43 6.84
C GLU A 131 13.32 -29.63 6.73
N ILE A 132 14.49 -29.46 6.10
CA ILE A 132 15.63 -30.32 6.45
C ILE A 132 16.13 -29.82 7.80
N ARG A 133 15.47 -30.24 8.89
CA ARG A 133 16.14 -30.29 10.18
C ARG A 133 17.26 -31.32 10.01
N LYS A 134 18.50 -30.94 10.30
CA LYS A 134 19.54 -31.95 10.45
C LYS A 134 19.14 -32.85 11.61
N GLU A 135 19.41 -34.15 11.47
CA GLU A 135 19.28 -35.09 12.58
C GLU A 135 20.14 -34.56 13.75
N GLY A 136 19.49 -34.08 14.82
CA GLY A 136 20.17 -33.49 15.98
C GLY A 136 19.81 -32.04 16.38
N ASP A 137 18.90 -31.36 15.68
CA ASP A 137 18.36 -30.07 16.17
C ASP A 137 17.39 -30.30 17.34
N LEU A 138 17.87 -30.11 18.57
CA LEU A 138 17.13 -29.96 19.83
C LEU A 138 17.19 -28.50 20.30
#